data_AF-A0A1F9PPX2-F1
#
_entry.id   AF-A0A1F9PPX2-F1
#
_cell.length_a   1.000
_cell.length_b   1.000
_cell.length_c   1.000
_cell.angle_alpha   90.00
_cell.angle_beta   90.00
_cell.angle_gamma   90.00
#
_symmetry.space_group_name_H-M   'P 1'
#
loop_
_entity.id
_entity.type
_entity.pdbx_description
1 polymer ?
#
loop_
_entity_poly.entity_id
_entity_poly.type
_entity_poly.pdbx_seq_one_letter_code
_entity_poly.pdbx_strand_id
1 'polypeptide(L)'
;MKFLSVRDLRSNSAKVWKDLPEEREMVITSNGRPIAILAAISESNLEESLSAFRQARAVDAVAGLQRRSADLGTDTLSMDDIDAEIKAVRKKRPSTQ
;
A
#
# COMPACT_ATOMS: atom_id res chain seq x y z
N MET A 1 -15.57 14.10 -0.61
CA MET A 1 -15.16 12.80 -0.02
C MET A 1 -16.22 12.35 0.97
N LYS A 2 -17.02 11.37 0.57
CA LYS A 2 -18.18 10.89 1.32
C LYS A 2 -17.78 9.78 2.28
N PHE A 3 -18.30 9.83 3.52
CA PHE A 3 -18.12 8.76 4.51
C PHE A 3 -19.36 7.89 4.56
N LEU A 4 -19.15 6.58 4.61
CA LEU A 4 -20.19 5.57 4.63
C LEU A 4 -19.91 4.60 5.78
N SER A 5 -20.87 4.34 6.65
CA SER A 5 -20.69 3.28 7.64
C SER A 5 -20.83 1.90 6.98
N VAL A 6 -20.22 0.88 7.57
CA VAL A 6 -20.47 -0.53 7.16
C VAL A 6 -21.96 -0.90 7.20
N ARG A 7 -22.75 -0.25 8.06
CA ARG A 7 -24.20 -0.41 8.13
C ARG A 7 -24.89 0.20 6.91
N ASP A 8 -24.50 1.42 6.53
CA ASP A 8 -25.05 2.10 5.35
C ASP A 8 -24.69 1.36 4.06
N LEU A 9 -23.46 0.84 3.95
CA LEU A 9 -23.03 0.02 2.82
C LEU A 9 -23.90 -1.23 2.67
N ARG A 10 -24.29 -1.86 3.79
CA ARG A 10 -25.17 -3.04 3.80
C ARG A 10 -26.62 -2.67 3.48
N SER A 11 -27.15 -1.65 4.14
CA SER A 11 -28.58 -1.32 4.11
C SER A 11 -29.00 -0.48 2.90
N ASN A 12 -28.07 0.29 2.31
CA ASN A 12 -28.34 1.25 1.24
C ASN A 12 -27.47 1.00 -0.02
N SER A 13 -27.08 -0.25 -0.27
CA SER A 13 -26.12 -0.61 -1.32
C SER A 13 -26.50 -0.07 -2.71
N ALA A 14 -27.77 -0.13 -3.10
CA ALA A 14 -28.24 0.40 -4.39
C ALA A 14 -27.95 1.89 -4.57
N LYS A 15 -28.16 2.70 -3.51
CA LYS A 15 -27.85 4.14 -3.54
C LYS A 15 -26.35 4.36 -3.57
N VAL A 16 -25.59 3.57 -2.80
CA VAL A 16 -24.12 3.66 -2.79
C VAL A 16 -23.55 3.42 -4.19
N TRP A 17 -24.01 2.38 -4.89
CA TRP A 17 -23.57 2.08 -6.26
C TRP A 17 -23.96 3.15 -7.27
N LYS A 18 -25.13 3.76 -7.10
CA LYS A 18 -25.57 4.89 -7.94
C LYS A 18 -24.71 6.14 -7.73
N ASP A 19 -24.37 6.44 -6.48
CA ASP A 19 -23.63 7.66 -6.12
C ASP A 19 -22.11 7.52 -6.35
N LEU A 20 -21.55 6.30 -6.31
CA LEU A 20 -20.10 6.06 -6.35
C LEU A 20 -19.38 6.64 -7.59
N PRO A 21 -19.91 6.51 -8.83
CA PRO A 21 -19.25 7.09 -9.99
C PRO A 21 -19.12 8.62 -9.94
N GLU A 22 -20.09 9.31 -9.34
CA GLU A 22 -20.08 10.77 -9.17
C GLU A 22 -19.10 11.19 -8.06
N GLU A 23 -19.11 10.47 -6.93
CA GLU A 23 -18.23 10.74 -5.80
C GLU A 23 -16.77 10.35 -6.06
N ARG A 24 -16.52 9.47 -7.05
CA ARG A 24 -15.25 8.80 -7.40
C ARG A 24 -14.69 7.88 -6.32
N GLU A 25 -14.70 8.34 -5.07
CA GLU A 25 -14.29 7.56 -3.91
C GLU A 25 -15.16 7.84 -2.68
N MET A 26 -15.34 6.80 -1.86
CA MET A 26 -16.00 6.88 -0.56
C MET A 26 -15.14 6.21 0.51
N VAL A 27 -15.15 6.76 1.72
CA VAL A 27 -14.49 6.15 2.89
C VAL A 27 -15.47 5.30 3.67
N ILE A 28 -15.15 4.02 3.81
CA ILE A 28 -15.92 3.09 4.63
C ILE A 28 -15.44 3.20 6.07
N THR A 29 -16.38 3.32 7.00
CA THR A 29 -16.12 3.41 8.44
C THR A 29 -16.77 2.29 9.23
N SER A 30 -16.11 1.84 10.30
CA SER A 30 -16.66 0.98 11.33
C SER A 30 -16.59 1.71 12.67
N ASN A 31 -17.74 1.86 13.35
CA ASN A 31 -17.84 2.63 14.60
C ASN A 31 -17.17 4.02 14.52
N GLY A 32 -17.39 4.73 13.41
CA GLY A 32 -16.83 6.07 13.16
C GLY A 32 -15.36 6.11 12.74
N ARG A 33 -14.66 4.97 12.69
CA ARG A 33 -13.24 4.90 12.28
C ARG A 33 -13.11 4.47 10.82
N PRO A 34 -12.32 5.15 9.99
CA PRO A 34 -12.01 4.71 8.63
C PRO A 34 -11.36 3.32 8.64
N ILE A 35 -11.85 2.43 7.78
CA ILE A 35 -11.33 1.06 7.64
C ILE A 35 -11.04 0.67 6.20
N ALA A 36 -11.64 1.33 5.22
CA ALA A 36 -11.41 1.06 3.81
C ALA A 36 -11.79 2.27 2.94
N ILE A 37 -11.33 2.24 1.69
CA ILE A 37 -11.75 3.15 0.63
C ILE A 37 -12.46 2.30 -0.43
N LEU A 38 -13.61 2.78 -0.89
CA LEU A 38 -14.33 2.26 -2.04
C LEU A 38 -14.12 3.22 -3.20
N ALA A 39 -13.47 2.76 -4.26
CA ALA A 39 -13.18 3.57 -5.44
C ALA A 39 -14.01 3.09 -6.64
N ALA A 40 -14.52 4.04 -7.41
CA ALA A 40 -15.19 3.78 -8.67
C ALA A 40 -14.18 3.25 -9.70
N ILE A 41 -14.48 2.11 -10.30
CA ILE A 41 -13.69 1.49 -11.37
C ILE A 41 -14.62 1.04 -12.51
N SER A 42 -14.05 0.96 -13.71
CA SER A 42 -14.68 0.46 -14.92
C SER A 42 -13.74 -0.54 -15.61
N GLU A 43 -14.25 -1.28 -16.59
CA GLU A 43 -13.44 -2.18 -17.41
C GLU A 43 -12.26 -1.46 -18.08
N SER A 44 -12.44 -0.20 -18.45
CA SER A 44 -11.41 0.61 -19.10
C SER A 44 -10.29 1.08 -18.19
N ASN A 45 -10.48 1.13 -16.86
CA ASN A 45 -9.50 1.72 -15.93
C ASN A 45 -9.06 0.79 -14.80
N LEU A 46 -9.58 -0.45 -14.74
CA LEU A 46 -9.33 -1.40 -13.67
C LEU A 46 -7.82 -1.65 -13.44
N GLU A 47 -7.11 -2.02 -14.50
CA GLU A 47 -5.68 -2.38 -14.42
C GLU A 47 -4.82 -1.17 -14.03
N GLU A 48 -5.09 -0.01 -14.62
CA GLU A 48 -4.38 1.23 -14.31
C GLU A 48 -4.62 1.65 -12.85
N SER A 49 -5.86 1.60 -12.38
CA SER A 49 -6.23 1.94 -11.00
C SER A 49 -5.58 1.00 -10.00
N LEU A 50 -5.56 -0.31 -10.27
CA LEU A 50 -4.88 -1.29 -9.44
C LEU A 50 -3.36 -1.09 -9.43
N SER A 51 -2.77 -0.79 -10.59
CA SER A 51 -1.34 -0.51 -10.72
C SER A 51 -0.94 0.71 -9.90
N ALA A 52 -1.69 1.80 -10.00
CA ALA A 52 -1.47 3.03 -9.22
C ALA A 52 -1.55 2.77 -7.72
N PHE A 53 -2.55 2.01 -7.25
CA PHE A 53 -2.66 1.66 -5.83
C PHE A 53 -1.47 0.81 -5.34
N ARG A 54 -1.02 -0.15 -6.15
CA ARG A 54 0.16 -0.97 -5.84
C ARG A 54 1.43 -0.14 -5.82
N GLN A 55 1.59 0.80 -6.74
CA GLN A 55 2.73 1.71 -6.80
C GLN A 55 2.78 2.60 -5.56
N ALA A 56 1.66 3.21 -5.16
CA ALA A 56 1.59 4.03 -3.95
C ALA A 56 2.04 3.24 -2.71
N ARG A 57 1.60 1.99 -2.56
CA ARG A 57 2.04 1.10 -1.48
C ARG A 57 3.53 0.77 -1.54
N ALA A 58 4.08 0.57 -2.73
CA ALA A 58 5.51 0.30 -2.91
C ALA A 58 6.36 1.53 -2.53
N VAL A 59 5.94 2.72 -2.95
CA VAL A 59 6.61 3.98 -2.60
C VAL A 59 6.62 4.20 -1.08
N ASP A 60 5.49 4.01 -0.41
CA ASP A 60 5.41 4.16 1.06
C ASP A 60 6.31 3.13 1.77
N ALA A 61 6.33 1.88 1.29
CA ALA A 61 7.22 0.85 1.82
C ALA A 61 8.70 1.23 1.69
N VAL A 62 9.12 1.73 0.52
CA VAL A 62 10.49 2.22 0.29
C VAL A 62 10.82 3.40 1.18
N ALA A 63 9.91 4.37 1.29
CA ALA A 63 10.10 5.52 2.19
C ALA A 63 10.20 5.09 3.67
N GLY A 64 9.49 4.04 4.08
CA GLY A 64 9.61 3.45 5.41
C GLY A 64 10.93 2.70 5.63
N LEU A 65 11.48 2.06 4.60
CA LEU A 65 12.83 1.46 4.66
C LEU A 65 13.91 2.54 4.78
N GLN A 66 13.82 3.61 3.98
CA GLN A 66 14.78 4.72 3.99
C GLN A 66 14.78 5.47 5.33
N ARG A 67 13.60 5.79 5.88
CA ARG A 67 13.47 6.40 7.21
C ARG A 67 14.13 5.56 8.30
N ARG A 68 13.85 4.26 8.32
CA ARG A 68 14.49 3.33 9.27
C ARG A 68 16.01 3.26 9.07
N SER A 69 16.49 3.32 7.83
CA SER A 69 17.93 3.34 7.57
C SER A 69 18.60 4.58 8.16
N ALA A 70 17.96 5.75 8.01
CA ALA A 70 18.46 6.99 8.61
C ALA A 70 18.39 6.95 10.15
N ASP A 71 17.30 6.45 10.73
CA ASP A 71 17.17 6.30 12.19
C ASP A 71 18.24 5.37 12.79
N LEU A 72 18.66 4.36 12.04
CA LEU A 72 19.71 3.41 12.42
C LEU A 72 21.12 3.85 12.01
N GLY A 73 21.26 4.96 11.28
CA GLY A 73 22.53 5.41 10.71
C GLY A 73 23.14 4.46 9.67
N THR A 74 22.36 3.54 9.11
CA THR A 74 22.81 2.60 8.08
C THR A 74 22.71 3.18 6.67
N ASP A 75 22.15 4.38 6.53
CA ASP A 75 22.06 5.13 5.28
C ASP A 75 23.45 5.63 4.79
N THR A 76 24.45 5.61 5.66
CA THR A 76 25.83 6.00 5.35
C THR A 76 26.78 4.82 5.12
N LEU A 77 26.27 3.59 5.02
CA LEU A 77 27.10 2.41 4.77
C LEU A 77 27.88 2.58 3.46
N SER A 78 29.19 2.32 3.52
CA SER A 78 30.03 2.33 2.33
C SER A 78 29.74 1.11 1.46
N MET A 79 30.11 1.19 0.18
CA MET A 79 30.04 0.03 -0.71
C MET A 79 30.89 -1.14 -0.19
N ASP A 80 32.03 -0.86 0.44
CA ASP A 80 32.91 -1.89 1.01
C ASP A 80 32.23 -2.63 2.18
N ASP A 81 31.53 -1.91 3.06
CA ASP A 81 30.77 -2.51 4.17
C ASP A 81 29.62 -3.39 3.65
N ILE A 82 28.93 -2.92 2.61
CA ILE A 82 27.84 -3.66 1.95
C ILE A 82 28.38 -4.94 1.31
N ASP A 83 29.47 -4.85 0.55
CA ASP A 83 30.08 -6.00 -0.11
C ASP A 83 30.64 -7.02 0.89
N ALA A 84 31.22 -6.55 2.00
CA ALA A 84 31.67 -7.39 3.10
C ALA A 84 30.50 -8.20 3.70
N GLU A 85 29.36 -7.56 3.97
CA GLU A 85 28.17 -8.22 4.49
C GLU A 85 27.58 -9.23 3.48
N ILE A 86 27.45 -8.84 2.21
CA ILE A 86 26.98 -9.75 1.14
C ILE A 86 27.87 -10.99 1.05
N LYS A 87 29.20 -10.81 1.09
CA LYS A 87 30.17 -11.91 1.06
C LYS A 87 30.03 -12.80 2.29
N ALA A 88 29.85 -12.22 3.48
CA ALA A 88 29.66 -12.96 4.72
C ALA A 88 28.38 -13.82 4.68
N VAL A 89 27.25 -13.28 4.21
CA VAL A 89 25.98 -14.02 4.07
C VAL A 89 26.10 -15.12 3.02
N ARG A 90 26.69 -14.84 1.84
CA ARG A 90 26.88 -15.84 0.77
C ARG A 90 27.76 -17.00 1.20
N LYS A 91 28.82 -16.75 1.99
CA LYS A 91 29.70 -17.81 2.53
C LYS A 91 28.98 -18.76 3.49
N LYS A 92 27.98 -18.25 4.23
CA LYS A 92 27.18 -19.03 5.19
C LYS A 92 26.05 -19.82 4.53
N ARG A 93 25.72 -19.54 3.26
CA ARG A 93 24.66 -20.25 2.54
C ARG A 93 25.17 -21.64 2.17
N PRO A 94 24.58 -22.75 2.68
CA PRO A 94 24.93 -24.08 2.24
C PRO A 94 24.68 -24.16 0.73
N SER A 95 25.59 -24.78 -0.02
CA SER A 95 25.30 -25.17 -1.39
C SER A 95 24.13 -26.15 -1.33
N THR A 96 22.95 -25.73 -1.74
CA THR A 96 21.88 -26.67 -2.08
C THR A 96 22.42 -27.48 -3.26
N GLN A 97 22.88 -28.70 -2.99
CA GLN A 97 23.03 -29.76 -3.99
C GLN A 97 21.65 -30.35 -4.28
#